data_AF-A0A833RYS0-F1
#
_entry.id   AF-A0A833RYS0-F1
#
_cell.length_a   1.000
_cell.length_b   1.000
_cell.length_c   1.000
_cell.angle_alpha   90.00
_cell.angle_beta   90.00
_cell.angle_gamma   90.00
#
_symmetry.space_group_name_H-M   'P 1'
#
loop_
_entity.id
_entity.type
_entity.pdbx_description
1 polymer ?
#
loop_
_entity_poly.entity_id
_entity_poly.type
_entity_poly.pdbx_seq_one_letter_code
_entity_poly.pdbx_strand_id
1 'polypeptide(L)'
;MVSSYHQKTIVILSDNASGSEEQPVAYVGGLDLATDRWDTIDHNNSAIRDASGITFKVQGWIDGHIRIHGPAAKDVANNFIPRWNSDYLPSQSIEDDVMDFENPSYEHIPQMKYASSNTTGKFGKQSVQITRTFSCTYKHNKEFAPRGENSLFHARIKAIKNAKNFIFIEDQYFIYVPELMDAIMEVMPKIQRLIVFANPQTSPFSNAGYIKYLYEMVSPIREKFPNKFKIYTTKADRNLMLHSKVVIIDDVYLSVGSANWNRRSMTSDPELNAEVVDEETVKSPEGVTVGKLPRDYRIRKFVEMTGLSYDELDAMTFIEAASQLALAAADESSILENLDIQEHAYFFAITDTVRKISDPQDTCTYSSR
;
A
#
# COMPACT_ATOMS: atom_id res chain seq x y z
N MET A 1 4.59 2.89 23.01
CA MET A 1 4.84 2.81 21.55
C MET A 1 3.47 2.87 20.89
N VAL A 2 3.19 3.91 20.09
CA VAL A 2 1.84 4.13 19.50
C VAL A 2 1.80 3.41 18.15
N SER A 3 1.69 2.09 18.19
CA SER A 3 1.47 1.24 17.01
C SER A 3 -0.01 0.91 16.88
N SER A 4 -0.49 0.68 15.67
CA SER A 4 -1.89 0.33 15.38
C SER A 4 -1.97 -0.94 14.55
N TYR A 5 -3.03 -1.73 14.74
CA TYR A 5 -3.41 -2.74 13.76
C TYR A 5 -3.94 -2.03 12.51
N HIS A 6 -3.17 -2.08 11.43
CA HIS A 6 -3.40 -1.23 10.26
C HIS A 6 -3.80 -2.01 9.00
N GLN A 7 -3.98 -3.33 9.12
CA GLN A 7 -4.47 -4.20 8.05
C GLN A 7 -5.96 -3.97 7.75
N LYS A 8 -6.31 -3.86 6.47
CA LYS A 8 -7.71 -3.83 6.00
C LYS A 8 -7.98 -5.05 5.15
N THR A 9 -8.63 -6.03 5.76
CA THR A 9 -8.92 -7.31 5.11
C THR A 9 -10.32 -7.79 5.40
N ILE A 10 -11.00 -8.33 4.40
CA ILE A 10 -12.23 -9.11 4.56
C ILE A 10 -11.97 -10.49 4.03
N VAL A 11 -12.36 -11.54 4.77
CA VAL A 11 -12.23 -12.92 4.31
C VAL A 11 -13.57 -13.62 4.44
N ILE A 12 -14.01 -14.24 3.35
CA ILE A 12 -15.26 -14.99 3.26
C ILE A 12 -14.86 -16.44 2.97
N LEU A 13 -15.20 -17.32 3.90
CA LEU A 13 -14.89 -18.74 3.86
C LEU A 13 -16.20 -19.55 3.82
N SER A 14 -16.19 -20.64 3.06
CA SER A 14 -17.25 -21.66 3.11
C SER A 14 -16.72 -22.90 3.85
N ASP A 15 -17.53 -23.49 4.73
CA ASP A 15 -17.20 -24.71 5.47
C ASP A 15 -17.07 -25.93 4.56
N ASN A 16 -17.82 -25.95 3.44
CA ASN A 16 -17.72 -26.95 2.39
C ASN A 16 -17.17 -26.26 1.13
N ALA A 17 -15.89 -26.44 0.81
CA ALA A 17 -15.25 -25.87 -0.37
C ALA A 17 -15.18 -26.88 -1.53
N SER A 18 -16.29 -27.56 -1.81
CA SER A 18 -16.34 -28.62 -2.85
C SER A 18 -16.85 -28.13 -4.20
N GLY A 19 -17.68 -27.07 -4.21
CA GLY A 19 -18.13 -26.39 -5.42
C GLY A 19 -17.23 -25.26 -5.89
N SER A 20 -17.35 -24.87 -7.17
CA SER A 20 -16.67 -23.69 -7.73
C SER A 20 -17.18 -22.36 -7.16
N GLU A 21 -18.40 -22.33 -6.60
CA GLU A 21 -19.00 -21.15 -5.96
C GLU A 21 -18.67 -21.03 -4.46
N GLU A 22 -18.04 -22.05 -3.87
CA GLU A 22 -17.74 -22.14 -2.43
C GLU A 22 -16.25 -21.88 -2.13
N GLN A 23 -15.54 -21.22 -3.05
CA GLN A 23 -14.11 -20.96 -2.92
C GLN A 23 -13.85 -19.82 -1.92
N PRO A 24 -12.77 -19.88 -1.13
CA PRO A 24 -12.42 -18.79 -0.23
C PRO A 24 -12.10 -17.53 -1.02
N VAL A 25 -12.66 -16.42 -0.56
CA VAL A 25 -12.47 -15.09 -1.14
C VAL A 25 -11.89 -14.17 -0.07
N ALA A 26 -10.89 -13.40 -0.43
CA ALA A 26 -10.35 -12.35 0.42
C ALA A 26 -10.31 -11.01 -0.32
N TYR A 27 -10.42 -9.93 0.44
CA TYR A 27 -10.22 -8.55 -0.01
C TYR A 27 -9.06 -7.98 0.79
N VAL A 28 -8.08 -7.38 0.10
CA VAL A 28 -6.86 -6.82 0.69
C VAL A 28 -6.56 -5.46 0.05
N GLY A 29 -6.27 -4.44 0.85
CA GLY A 29 -5.91 -3.11 0.32
C GLY A 29 -5.81 -2.02 1.38
N GLY A 30 -5.93 -0.76 0.95
CA GLY A 30 -5.87 0.41 1.83
C GLY A 30 -7.22 0.84 2.41
N LEU A 31 -8.34 0.41 1.81
CA LEU A 31 -9.68 0.85 2.19
C LEU A 31 -10.21 0.17 3.47
N ASP A 32 -10.50 0.98 4.48
CA ASP A 32 -11.33 0.60 5.63
C ASP A 32 -12.82 0.58 5.23
N LEU A 33 -13.62 -0.24 5.90
CA LEU A 33 -15.08 -0.06 5.94
C LEU A 33 -15.46 1.09 6.88
N ALA A 34 -15.13 2.31 6.46
CA ALA A 34 -15.33 3.55 7.21
C ALA A 34 -16.14 4.58 6.41
N THR A 35 -16.67 5.59 7.10
CA THR A 35 -17.75 6.45 6.60
C THR A 35 -17.37 7.34 5.40
N ASP A 36 -16.11 7.72 5.22
CA ASP A 36 -15.65 8.71 4.23
C ASP A 36 -14.79 8.11 3.09
N ARG A 37 -14.69 6.77 3.02
CA ARG A 37 -13.83 6.04 2.08
C ARG A 37 -14.44 5.81 0.70
N TRP A 38 -15.76 5.89 0.56
CA TRP A 38 -16.42 5.60 -0.71
C TRP A 38 -16.21 6.74 -1.73
N ASP A 39 -15.77 6.40 -2.93
CA ASP A 39 -15.55 7.34 -4.03
C ASP A 39 -15.56 6.63 -5.40
N THR A 40 -15.44 7.41 -6.47
CA THR A 40 -15.32 6.96 -7.85
C THR A 40 -14.14 7.66 -8.53
N ILE A 41 -13.72 7.16 -9.70
CA ILE A 41 -12.61 7.74 -10.47
C ILE A 41 -12.83 9.23 -10.84
N ASP A 42 -14.09 9.66 -10.93
CA ASP A 42 -14.45 11.05 -11.26
C ASP A 42 -14.36 12.02 -10.06
N HIS A 43 -14.22 11.52 -8.83
CA HIS A 43 -14.15 12.29 -7.57
C HIS A 43 -15.24 13.39 -7.42
N ASN A 44 -16.44 13.15 -7.94
CA ASN A 44 -17.54 14.11 -8.02
C ASN A 44 -18.73 13.75 -7.11
N ASN A 45 -18.43 13.12 -5.97
CA ASN A 45 -19.43 12.50 -5.10
C ASN A 45 -19.99 13.40 -3.99
N SER A 46 -19.72 14.72 -4.04
CA SER A 46 -20.15 15.66 -2.99
C SER A 46 -21.67 15.62 -2.75
N ALA A 47 -22.50 15.50 -3.80
CA ALA A 47 -23.95 15.43 -3.63
C ALA A 47 -24.43 14.20 -2.83
N ILE A 48 -23.82 13.03 -3.06
CA ILE A 48 -24.12 11.80 -2.30
C ILE A 48 -23.59 11.93 -0.87
N ARG A 49 -22.38 12.47 -0.71
CA ARG A 49 -21.76 12.70 0.60
C ARG A 49 -22.57 13.68 1.45
N ASP A 50 -23.02 14.79 0.88
CA ASP A 50 -23.88 15.77 1.55
C ASP A 50 -25.23 15.17 1.93
N ALA A 51 -25.87 14.42 1.03
CA ALA A 51 -27.14 13.75 1.29
C ALA A 51 -27.04 12.68 2.39
N SER A 52 -25.87 12.05 2.55
CA SER A 52 -25.62 11.04 3.59
C SER A 52 -25.47 11.64 4.99
N GLY A 53 -25.28 12.97 5.11
CA GLY A 53 -25.05 13.64 6.39
C GLY A 53 -23.73 13.23 7.09
N ILE A 54 -22.84 12.51 6.40
CA ILE A 54 -21.54 12.10 6.92
C ILE A 54 -20.61 13.31 6.92
N THR A 55 -19.97 13.57 8.05
CA THR A 55 -18.88 14.56 8.10
C THR A 55 -17.63 13.98 7.46
N PHE A 56 -17.13 14.61 6.40
CA PHE A 56 -15.89 14.23 5.73
C PHE A 56 -14.88 15.38 5.77
N LYS A 57 -13.58 15.06 5.83
CA LYS A 57 -12.49 16.06 5.84
C LYS A 57 -12.00 16.39 4.43
N VAL A 58 -12.18 15.46 3.50
CA VAL A 58 -11.68 15.50 2.12
C VAL A 58 -12.84 15.27 1.16
N GLN A 59 -12.77 15.87 -0.04
CA GLN A 59 -13.82 15.79 -1.04
C GLN A 59 -13.83 14.46 -1.81
N GLY A 60 -12.70 13.76 -1.81
CA GLY A 60 -12.56 12.44 -2.42
C GLY A 60 -11.41 11.62 -1.83
N TRP A 61 -11.39 10.35 -2.19
CA TRP A 61 -10.53 9.32 -1.63
C TRP A 61 -10.02 8.40 -2.74
N ILE A 62 -8.72 8.45 -3.00
CA ILE A 62 -8.03 7.64 -3.99
C ILE A 62 -7.36 6.47 -3.25
N ASP A 63 -7.71 5.23 -3.61
CA ASP A 63 -7.16 4.05 -2.93
C ASP A 63 -7.00 2.86 -3.89
N GLY A 64 -6.44 1.77 -3.37
CA GLY A 64 -6.25 0.50 -4.07
C GLY A 64 -6.68 -0.70 -3.22
N HIS A 65 -7.36 -1.64 -3.85
CA HIS A 65 -7.83 -2.87 -3.21
C HIS A 65 -7.87 -4.01 -4.23
N ILE A 66 -7.59 -5.24 -3.79
CA ILE A 66 -7.65 -6.44 -4.62
C ILE A 66 -8.58 -7.48 -4.00
N ARG A 67 -9.35 -8.15 -4.86
CA ARG A 67 -10.12 -9.36 -4.51
C ARG A 67 -9.34 -10.59 -4.96
N ILE A 68 -9.10 -11.51 -4.04
CA ILE A 68 -8.32 -12.73 -4.22
C ILE A 68 -9.26 -13.92 -4.11
N HIS A 69 -9.15 -14.85 -5.05
CA HIS A 69 -9.83 -16.14 -5.03
C HIS A 69 -8.79 -17.26 -4.93
N GLY A 70 -9.12 -18.31 -4.17
CA GLY A 70 -8.30 -19.52 -4.11
C GLY A 70 -7.29 -19.54 -2.96
N PRO A 71 -6.15 -20.25 -3.09
CA PRO A 71 -5.29 -20.55 -1.95
C PRO A 71 -4.78 -19.34 -1.18
N ALA A 72 -4.43 -18.25 -1.86
CA ALA A 72 -3.96 -17.03 -1.21
C ALA A 72 -5.03 -16.35 -0.32
N ALA A 73 -6.32 -16.56 -0.57
CA ALA A 73 -7.37 -16.08 0.33
C ALA A 73 -7.34 -16.82 1.69
N LYS A 74 -6.91 -18.09 1.70
CA LYS A 74 -6.68 -18.85 2.93
C LYS A 74 -5.48 -18.30 3.72
N ASP A 75 -4.45 -17.80 3.03
CA ASP A 75 -3.31 -17.16 3.68
C ASP A 75 -3.75 -15.88 4.42
N VAL A 76 -4.66 -15.10 3.84
CA VAL A 76 -5.27 -13.93 4.52
C VAL A 76 -6.07 -14.38 5.75
N ALA A 77 -6.86 -15.46 5.65
CA ALA A 77 -7.56 -16.03 6.80
C ALA A 77 -6.59 -16.48 7.91
N ASN A 78 -5.50 -17.15 7.55
CA ASN A 78 -4.49 -17.65 8.48
C ASN A 78 -3.68 -16.53 9.14
N ASN A 79 -3.72 -15.32 8.59
CA ASN A 79 -3.23 -14.12 9.28
C ASN A 79 -4.27 -13.55 10.28
N PHE A 80 -5.56 -13.77 10.06
CA PHE A 80 -6.63 -13.33 10.97
C PHE A 80 -6.83 -14.29 12.15
N ILE A 81 -6.96 -15.60 11.90
CA ILE A 81 -7.37 -16.60 12.90
C ILE A 81 -6.48 -16.59 14.16
N PRO A 82 -5.14 -16.57 14.09
CA PRO A 82 -4.31 -16.56 15.29
C PRO A 82 -4.47 -15.29 16.13
N ARG A 83 -4.83 -14.15 15.51
CA ARG A 83 -5.10 -12.91 16.24
C ARG A 83 -6.46 -12.94 16.91
N TRP A 84 -7.46 -13.51 16.24
CA TRP A 84 -8.79 -13.72 16.83
C TRP A 84 -8.73 -14.68 18.03
N ASN A 85 -7.99 -15.78 17.90
CA ASN A 85 -7.82 -16.78 18.96
C ASN A 85 -6.76 -16.39 20.01
N SER A 86 -6.33 -15.13 20.05
CA SER A 86 -5.31 -14.69 21.01
C SER A 86 -5.91 -14.59 22.40
N ASP A 87 -5.20 -15.10 23.41
CA ASP A 87 -5.60 -14.94 24.82
C ASP A 87 -5.54 -13.46 25.25
N TYR A 88 -4.84 -12.62 24.48
CA TYR A 88 -4.77 -11.18 24.68
C TYR A 88 -5.92 -10.47 23.99
N LEU A 89 -6.86 -9.93 24.78
CA LEU A 89 -7.99 -9.16 24.26
C LEU A 89 -7.53 -7.79 23.75
N PRO A 90 -8.20 -7.24 22.72
CA PRO A 90 -8.00 -5.85 22.30
C PRO A 90 -8.54 -4.86 23.36
N SER A 91 -8.30 -3.57 23.18
CA SER A 91 -8.91 -2.50 24.02
C SER A 91 -8.74 -2.72 25.53
N GLN A 92 -7.52 -3.05 25.96
CA GLN A 92 -7.13 -3.16 27.38
C GLN A 92 -6.29 -1.95 27.82
N SER A 93 -6.53 -0.78 27.24
CA SER A 93 -5.83 0.44 27.61
C SER A 93 -6.55 1.15 28.77
N ILE A 94 -5.83 2.06 29.45
CA ILE A 94 -6.41 2.89 30.52
C ILE A 94 -7.62 3.71 30.01
N GLU A 95 -7.61 4.09 28.73
CA GLU A 95 -8.74 4.83 28.13
C GLU A 95 -10.00 3.95 28.04
N ASP A 96 -9.84 2.66 27.74
CA ASP A 96 -10.95 1.70 27.67
C ASP A 96 -11.54 1.44 29.07
N ASP A 97 -10.68 1.34 30.10
CA ASP A 97 -11.09 1.24 31.50
C ASP A 97 -11.89 2.49 31.94
N VAL A 98 -11.54 3.67 31.43
CA VAL A 98 -12.26 4.93 31.73
C VAL A 98 -13.60 5.01 30.98
N MET A 99 -13.70 4.36 29.83
CA MET A 99 -14.91 4.32 29.00
C MET A 99 -15.84 3.14 29.36
N ASP A 100 -15.53 2.39 30.42
CA ASP A 100 -16.23 1.17 30.85
C ASP A 100 -16.44 0.17 29.68
N PHE A 101 -15.46 0.06 28.79
CA PHE A 101 -15.55 -0.85 27.64
C PHE A 101 -15.13 -2.28 28.04
N GLU A 102 -16.08 -3.21 27.98
CA GLU A 102 -15.80 -4.64 28.16
C GLU A 102 -15.80 -5.38 26.82
N ASN A 103 -14.76 -6.20 26.60
CA ASN A 103 -14.69 -7.06 25.43
C ASN A 103 -15.79 -8.14 25.50
N PRO A 104 -16.55 -8.34 24.41
CA PRO A 104 -17.57 -9.39 24.38
C PRO A 104 -16.93 -10.78 24.43
N SER A 105 -17.69 -11.77 24.91
CA SER A 105 -17.30 -13.17 24.79
C SER A 105 -17.13 -13.57 23.33
N TYR A 106 -16.10 -14.34 23.02
CA TYR A 106 -15.82 -14.86 21.69
C TYR A 106 -15.45 -16.35 21.76
N GLU A 107 -15.54 -17.03 20.61
CA GLU A 107 -15.16 -18.44 20.47
C GLU A 107 -13.95 -18.58 19.55
N HIS A 108 -13.11 -19.60 19.81
CA HIS A 108 -11.96 -19.88 18.94
C HIS A 108 -12.41 -20.38 17.57
N ILE A 109 -11.86 -19.78 16.52
CA ILE A 109 -12.04 -20.23 15.15
C ILE A 109 -11.06 -21.39 14.89
N PRO A 110 -11.53 -22.55 14.39
CA PRO A 110 -10.64 -23.65 14.02
C PRO A 110 -9.59 -23.25 12.99
N GLN A 111 -8.38 -23.78 13.14
CA GLN A 111 -7.32 -23.57 12.14
C GLN A 111 -7.72 -24.19 10.79
N MET A 112 -7.44 -23.46 9.71
CA MET A 112 -7.75 -23.92 8.36
C MET A 112 -6.79 -25.03 7.93
N LYS A 113 -7.34 -26.17 7.50
CA LYS A 113 -6.53 -27.27 6.95
C LYS A 113 -6.15 -26.95 5.50
N TYR A 114 -4.87 -26.69 5.23
CA TYR A 114 -4.37 -26.57 3.84
C TYR A 114 -4.52 -27.87 3.03
N ALA A 115 -4.50 -29.02 3.71
CA ALA A 115 -4.40 -30.35 3.13
C ALA A 115 -5.60 -30.81 2.28
N SER A 116 -6.64 -29.99 2.11
CA SER A 116 -7.86 -30.35 1.38
C SER A 116 -8.12 -29.52 0.12
N SER A 117 -7.12 -28.82 -0.44
CA SER A 117 -7.32 -28.13 -1.73
C SER A 117 -7.33 -29.12 -2.91
N ASN A 118 -8.21 -30.13 -2.86
CA ASN A 118 -8.81 -30.79 -4.03
C ASN A 118 -9.78 -29.82 -4.75
N THR A 119 -9.50 -28.52 -4.70
CA THR A 119 -10.35 -27.48 -5.29
C THR A 119 -10.28 -27.62 -6.80
N THR A 120 -11.38 -28.07 -7.40
CA THR A 120 -11.57 -28.22 -8.84
C THR A 120 -11.93 -26.90 -9.54
N GLY A 121 -11.88 -25.77 -8.81
CA GLY A 121 -12.16 -24.45 -9.34
C GLY A 121 -11.15 -24.00 -10.39
N LYS A 122 -11.63 -23.32 -11.43
CA LYS A 122 -10.76 -22.62 -12.40
C LYS A 122 -10.25 -21.34 -11.75
N PHE A 123 -9.00 -21.32 -11.32
CA PHE A 123 -8.34 -20.11 -10.85
C PHE A 123 -7.76 -19.30 -12.01
N GLY A 124 -7.50 -18.01 -11.75
CA GLY A 124 -6.68 -17.20 -12.64
C GLY A 124 -5.23 -17.70 -12.70
N LYS A 125 -4.43 -17.09 -13.58
CA LYS A 125 -3.01 -17.43 -13.76
C LYS A 125 -2.08 -16.56 -12.92
N GLN A 126 -2.62 -15.90 -11.90
CA GLN A 126 -1.87 -15.01 -11.03
C GLN A 126 -1.26 -15.80 -9.88
N SER A 127 0.06 -15.70 -9.73
CA SER A 127 0.76 -16.13 -8.52
C SER A 127 0.63 -15.02 -7.47
N VAL A 128 0.01 -15.32 -6.34
CA VAL A 128 -0.22 -14.36 -5.24
C VAL A 128 0.48 -14.86 -3.98
N GLN A 129 1.31 -14.01 -3.39
CA GLN A 129 1.93 -14.23 -2.09
C GLN A 129 1.44 -13.18 -1.10
N ILE A 130 0.91 -13.60 0.04
CA ILE A 130 0.58 -12.69 1.13
C ILE A 130 1.83 -12.41 1.95
N THR A 131 2.14 -11.13 2.13
CA THR A 131 3.24 -10.65 2.98
C THR A 131 2.67 -9.78 4.09
N ARG A 132 3.40 -9.69 5.21
CA ARG A 132 2.92 -9.00 6.39
C ARG A 132 4.06 -8.39 7.20
N THR A 133 3.67 -7.44 8.03
CA THR A 133 4.51 -6.86 9.07
C THR A 133 3.92 -7.25 10.42
N PHE A 134 4.77 -7.68 11.35
CA PHE A 134 4.44 -7.81 12.77
C PHE A 134 5.67 -7.41 13.57
N SER A 135 5.54 -6.39 14.42
CA SER A 135 6.63 -5.98 15.29
C SER A 135 7.18 -7.14 16.11
N CYS A 136 8.51 -7.26 16.11
CA CYS A 136 9.24 -8.21 16.93
C CYS A 136 9.37 -7.76 18.39
N THR A 137 9.07 -6.48 18.69
CA THR A 137 9.17 -5.90 20.04
C THR A 137 7.83 -5.97 20.80
N TYR A 138 6.72 -6.13 20.08
CA TYR A 138 5.40 -6.22 20.69
C TYR A 138 5.12 -7.61 21.29
N LYS A 139 4.99 -7.66 22.62
CA LYS A 139 4.88 -8.91 23.39
C LYS A 139 3.70 -9.81 22.98
N HIS A 140 2.59 -9.22 22.54
CA HIS A 140 1.36 -9.96 22.20
C HIS A 140 1.47 -10.67 20.85
N ASN A 141 2.42 -10.28 19.99
CA ASN A 141 2.71 -11.03 18.76
C ASN A 141 3.36 -12.40 19.03
N LYS A 142 3.76 -12.72 20.26
CA LYS A 142 4.51 -13.96 20.55
C LYS A 142 3.75 -15.26 20.24
N GLU A 143 2.43 -15.22 20.26
CA GLU A 143 1.58 -16.39 20.03
C GLU A 143 1.59 -16.86 18.56
N PHE A 144 1.79 -15.93 17.62
CA PHE A 144 1.68 -16.22 16.18
C PHE A 144 2.84 -15.68 15.32
N ALA A 145 3.61 -14.73 15.85
CA ALA A 145 4.82 -14.17 15.25
C ALA A 145 5.91 -13.97 16.34
N PRO A 146 6.44 -15.05 16.94
CA PRO A 146 7.39 -14.98 18.07
C PRO A 146 8.71 -14.26 17.78
N ARG A 147 9.04 -14.09 16.50
CA ARG A 147 10.22 -13.33 16.06
C ARG A 147 9.84 -12.01 15.33
N GLY A 148 8.59 -11.59 15.43
CA GLY A 148 7.98 -10.67 14.49
C GLY A 148 7.96 -11.24 13.07
N GLU A 149 7.61 -10.39 12.11
CA GLU A 149 7.69 -10.71 10.69
C GLU A 149 7.86 -9.43 9.87
N ASN A 150 8.85 -9.39 8.97
CA ASN A 150 9.08 -8.27 8.03
C ASN A 150 9.09 -8.79 6.59
N SER A 151 8.25 -9.80 6.28
CA SER A 151 8.20 -10.41 4.94
C SER A 151 7.82 -9.38 3.87
N LEU A 152 6.95 -8.42 4.22
CA LEU A 152 6.55 -7.30 3.39
C LEU A 152 7.73 -6.40 3.01
N PHE A 153 8.54 -6.01 4.00
CA PHE A 153 9.71 -5.16 3.77
C PHE A 153 10.73 -5.85 2.86
N HIS A 154 10.99 -7.13 3.09
CA HIS A 154 11.90 -7.92 2.25
C HIS A 154 11.35 -8.12 0.83
N ALA A 155 10.05 -8.35 0.67
CA ALA A 155 9.41 -8.46 -0.64
C ALA A 155 9.56 -7.15 -1.44
N ARG A 156 9.31 -6.00 -0.80
CA ARG A 156 9.48 -4.67 -1.41
C ARG A 156 10.91 -4.43 -1.89
N ILE A 157 11.92 -4.69 -1.05
CA ILE A 157 13.33 -4.57 -1.42
C ILE A 157 13.67 -5.50 -2.58
N LYS A 158 13.25 -6.77 -2.51
CA LYS A 158 13.51 -7.76 -3.56
C LYS A 158 12.89 -7.33 -4.88
N ALA A 159 11.64 -6.88 -4.87
CA ALA A 159 10.93 -6.45 -6.06
C ALA A 159 11.63 -5.25 -6.72
N ILE A 160 11.97 -4.21 -5.93
CA ILE A 160 12.70 -3.03 -6.42
C ILE A 160 14.04 -3.43 -7.07
N LYS A 161 14.83 -4.26 -6.39
CA LYS A 161 16.15 -4.70 -6.92
C LYS A 161 16.06 -5.51 -8.21
N ASN A 162 14.90 -6.09 -8.52
CA ASN A 162 14.66 -6.82 -9.77
C ASN A 162 14.08 -5.95 -10.89
N ALA A 163 13.79 -4.66 -10.65
CA ALA A 163 13.28 -3.74 -11.66
C ALA A 163 14.27 -3.59 -12.82
N LYS A 164 13.74 -3.64 -14.05
CA LYS A 164 14.50 -3.55 -15.29
C LYS A 164 14.08 -2.38 -16.17
N ASN A 165 12.85 -1.89 -16.02
CA ASN A 165 12.27 -0.93 -16.93
C ASN A 165 11.70 0.31 -16.21
N PHE A 166 10.81 0.16 -15.25
CA PHE A 166 10.27 1.27 -14.47
C PHE A 166 9.69 0.83 -13.13
N ILE A 167 9.52 1.80 -12.25
CA ILE A 167 8.82 1.63 -10.98
C ILE A 167 7.73 2.70 -10.89
N PHE A 168 6.51 2.28 -10.57
CA PHE A 168 5.38 3.13 -10.24
C PHE A 168 4.96 2.89 -8.80
N ILE A 169 4.83 3.95 -8.01
CA ILE A 169 4.43 3.90 -6.60
C ILE A 169 3.28 4.89 -6.43
N GLU A 170 2.20 4.44 -5.83
CA GLU A 170 1.15 5.31 -5.31
C GLU A 170 0.94 4.98 -3.85
N ASP A 171 1.34 5.89 -2.98
CA ASP A 171 1.39 5.62 -1.55
C ASP A 171 0.98 6.88 -0.78
N GLN A 172 0.22 6.68 0.31
CA GLN A 172 -0.18 7.78 1.19
C GLN A 172 1.02 8.58 1.70
N TYR A 173 2.15 7.91 1.90
CA TYR A 173 3.41 8.51 2.28
C TYR A 173 4.51 8.09 1.30
N PHE A 174 5.56 8.91 1.18
CA PHE A 174 6.79 8.52 0.51
C PHE A 174 7.97 9.08 1.29
N ILE A 175 8.05 8.68 2.56
CA ILE A 175 9.03 9.24 3.51
C ILE A 175 10.24 8.33 3.66
N TYR A 176 11.32 8.89 4.23
CA TYR A 176 12.63 8.26 4.22
C TYR A 176 12.62 6.87 4.86
N VAL A 177 13.01 5.85 4.08
CA VAL A 177 13.31 4.50 4.55
C VAL A 177 14.65 4.11 3.90
N PRO A 178 15.77 4.12 4.65
CA PRO A 178 17.10 3.99 4.06
C PRO A 178 17.27 2.75 3.16
N GLU A 179 16.76 1.60 3.60
CA GLU A 179 16.90 0.34 2.87
C GLU A 179 16.12 0.35 1.54
N LEU A 180 14.97 1.05 1.48
CA LEU A 180 14.22 1.22 0.24
C LEU A 180 14.84 2.28 -0.67
N MET A 181 15.36 3.38 -0.09
CA MET A 181 16.14 4.39 -0.81
C MET A 181 17.34 3.75 -1.49
N ASP A 182 18.12 2.95 -0.76
CA ASP A 182 19.31 2.27 -1.29
C ASP A 182 18.93 1.33 -2.44
N ALA A 183 17.85 0.55 -2.28
CA ALA A 183 17.33 -0.32 -3.34
C ALA A 183 16.90 0.47 -4.60
N ILE A 184 16.22 1.60 -4.43
CA ILE A 184 15.85 2.49 -5.55
C ILE A 184 17.12 3.03 -6.23
N MET A 185 18.04 3.61 -5.45
CA MET A 185 19.26 4.24 -5.98
C MET A 185 20.14 3.25 -6.74
N GLU A 186 20.13 1.96 -6.34
CA GLU A 186 20.80 0.87 -7.04
C GLU A 186 20.24 0.62 -8.46
N VAL A 187 18.92 0.75 -8.64
CA VAL A 187 18.25 0.43 -9.92
C VAL A 187 17.98 1.63 -10.82
N MET A 188 17.94 2.85 -10.26
CA MET A 188 17.71 4.10 -11.02
C MET A 188 18.59 4.29 -12.28
N PRO A 189 19.88 3.89 -12.30
CA PRO A 189 20.67 3.96 -13.53
C PRO A 189 20.12 3.07 -14.66
N LYS A 190 19.49 1.93 -14.32
CA LYS A 190 19.06 0.88 -15.25
C LYS A 190 17.64 1.11 -15.79
N ILE A 191 16.74 1.62 -14.95
CA ILE A 191 15.34 1.84 -15.33
C ILE A 191 15.15 3.15 -16.12
N GLN A 192 14.07 3.25 -16.90
CA GLN A 192 13.70 4.43 -17.65
C GLN A 192 13.05 5.51 -16.76
N ARG A 193 12.19 5.13 -15.81
CA ARG A 193 11.43 6.06 -14.96
C ARG A 193 11.13 5.50 -13.57
N LEU A 194 11.14 6.39 -12.58
CA LEU A 194 10.48 6.21 -11.29
C LEU A 194 9.36 7.25 -11.18
N ILE A 195 8.12 6.79 -11.06
CA ILE A 195 6.93 7.65 -10.91
C ILE A 195 6.35 7.41 -9.53
N VAL A 196 6.14 8.48 -8.77
CA VAL A 196 5.57 8.42 -7.42
C VAL A 196 4.37 9.36 -7.32
N PHE A 197 3.25 8.86 -6.82
CA PHE A 197 2.12 9.66 -6.38
C PHE A 197 2.05 9.58 -4.86
N ALA A 198 2.09 10.73 -4.17
CA ALA A 198 2.06 10.78 -2.71
C ALA A 198 1.43 12.08 -2.21
N ASN A 199 0.86 12.08 -1.01
CA ASN A 199 0.35 13.31 -0.41
C ASN A 199 1.50 14.26 -0.03
N PRO A 200 1.30 15.58 -0.14
CA PRO A 200 2.26 16.55 0.38
C PRO A 200 2.32 16.43 1.91
N GLN A 201 3.51 16.66 2.45
CA GLN A 201 3.72 16.82 3.89
C GLN A 201 3.98 18.30 4.14
N THR A 202 3.00 19.03 4.65
CA THR A 202 3.03 20.51 4.65
C THR A 202 3.25 21.13 6.03
N SER A 203 2.94 20.42 7.12
CA SER A 203 3.13 20.96 8.47
C SER A 203 4.32 20.32 9.19
N PRO A 204 5.20 21.15 9.81
CA PRO A 204 6.44 20.70 10.45
C PRO A 204 6.21 19.74 11.63
N PHE A 205 5.05 19.85 12.28
CA PHE A 205 4.68 19.06 13.45
C PHE A 205 3.49 18.13 13.20
N SER A 206 2.79 18.27 12.08
CA SER A 206 1.85 17.23 11.65
C SER A 206 2.62 15.95 11.38
N ASN A 207 2.12 14.83 11.91
CA ASN A 207 2.77 13.52 11.81
C ASN A 207 4.23 13.53 12.31
N ALA A 208 4.61 14.49 13.16
CA ALA A 208 5.91 14.57 13.81
C ALA A 208 7.11 14.43 12.84
N GLY A 209 7.23 15.40 11.93
CA GLY A 209 8.44 15.60 11.13
C GLY A 209 8.46 14.95 9.74
N TYR A 210 7.34 14.37 9.29
CA TYR A 210 7.25 13.68 7.99
C TYR A 210 7.65 14.56 6.80
N ILE A 211 7.49 15.88 6.88
CA ILE A 211 7.98 16.82 5.85
C ILE A 211 9.50 16.72 5.62
N LYS A 212 10.28 16.58 6.70
CA LYS A 212 11.72 16.37 6.60
C LYS A 212 12.03 15.00 5.99
N TYR A 213 11.34 13.96 6.42
CA TYR A 213 11.60 12.60 5.93
C TYR A 213 11.16 12.43 4.47
N LEU A 214 10.13 13.15 4.01
CA LEU A 214 9.80 13.24 2.58
C LEU A 214 10.95 13.91 1.81
N TYR A 215 11.47 15.04 2.30
CA TYR A 215 12.63 15.70 1.68
C TYR A 215 13.85 14.78 1.60
N GLU A 216 14.20 14.10 2.70
CA GLU A 216 15.32 13.13 2.74
C GLU A 216 15.11 11.95 1.78
N MET A 217 13.87 11.53 1.55
CA MET A 217 13.54 10.48 0.58
C MET A 217 13.63 10.97 -0.87
N VAL A 218 13.37 12.26 -1.13
CA VAL A 218 13.17 12.76 -2.49
C VAL A 218 14.41 13.47 -3.03
N SER A 219 15.07 14.33 -2.24
CA SER A 219 16.16 15.19 -2.73
C SER A 219 17.30 14.39 -3.37
N PRO A 220 17.84 13.32 -2.74
CA PRO A 220 18.95 12.57 -3.33
C PRO A 220 18.60 11.90 -4.67
N ILE A 221 17.37 11.38 -4.81
CA ILE A 221 16.90 10.76 -6.04
C ILE A 221 16.72 11.81 -7.13
N ARG A 222 16.08 12.94 -6.78
CA ARG A 222 15.77 14.03 -7.71
C ARG A 222 17.03 14.71 -8.24
N GLU A 223 18.00 14.98 -7.37
CA GLU A 223 19.28 15.60 -7.75
C GLU A 223 20.08 14.71 -8.70
N LYS A 224 20.12 13.39 -8.44
CA LYS A 224 20.91 12.46 -9.26
C LYS A 224 20.20 12.05 -10.55
N PHE A 225 18.87 12.02 -10.56
CA PHE A 225 18.08 11.52 -11.69
C PHE A 225 16.87 12.42 -12.05
N PRO A 226 17.05 13.74 -12.28
CA PRO A 226 15.95 14.70 -12.43
C PRO A 226 15.03 14.41 -13.65
N ASN A 227 15.57 13.76 -14.68
CA ASN A 227 14.81 13.40 -15.87
C ASN A 227 14.02 12.10 -15.69
N LYS A 228 14.50 11.18 -14.83
CA LYS A 228 13.88 9.85 -14.62
C LYS A 228 12.93 9.82 -13.43
N PHE A 229 13.17 10.61 -12.40
CA PHE A 229 12.31 10.65 -11.23
C PHE A 229 11.24 11.72 -11.40
N LYS A 230 9.97 11.32 -11.25
CA LYS A 230 8.80 12.21 -11.27
C LYS A 230 7.94 11.90 -10.05
N ILE A 231 7.54 12.94 -9.32
CA ILE A 231 6.69 12.82 -8.15
C ILE A 231 5.55 13.83 -8.26
N TYR A 232 4.34 13.35 -8.02
CA TYR A 232 3.10 14.11 -8.17
C TYR A 232 2.22 13.96 -6.94
N THR A 233 1.26 14.87 -6.80
CA THR A 233 0.16 14.82 -5.85
C THR A 233 -1.12 15.28 -6.55
N THR A 234 -2.24 15.27 -5.84
CA THR A 234 -3.47 15.92 -6.30
C THR A 234 -3.49 17.40 -5.94
N LYS A 235 -4.11 18.22 -6.78
CA LYS A 235 -4.28 19.66 -6.56
C LYS A 235 -5.02 19.96 -5.25
N ALA A 236 -4.51 20.96 -4.53
CA ALA A 236 -5.02 21.33 -3.21
C ALA A 236 -6.50 21.75 -3.22
N ASP A 237 -6.97 22.43 -4.26
CA ASP A 237 -8.36 22.88 -4.42
C ASP A 237 -9.35 21.72 -4.65
N ARG A 238 -8.87 20.59 -5.19
CA ARG A 238 -9.64 19.35 -5.30
C ARG A 238 -9.84 18.66 -3.96
N ASN A 239 -8.98 18.92 -2.97
CA ASN A 239 -9.05 18.35 -1.61
C ASN A 239 -9.26 16.82 -1.61
N LEU A 240 -8.43 16.11 -2.38
CA LEU A 240 -8.45 14.65 -2.48
C LEU A 240 -7.39 14.03 -1.56
N MET A 241 -7.68 12.83 -1.04
CA MET A 241 -6.71 12.05 -0.25
C MET A 241 -6.15 10.90 -1.09
N LEU A 242 -4.83 10.87 -1.29
CA LEU A 242 -4.13 9.69 -1.81
C LEU A 242 -3.92 8.70 -0.65
N HIS A 243 -4.72 7.63 -0.57
CA HIS A 243 -4.64 6.65 0.52
C HIS A 243 -4.14 5.27 0.09
N SER A 244 -3.96 5.04 -1.20
CA SER A 244 -3.36 3.82 -1.75
C SER A 244 -2.04 3.43 -1.06
N LYS A 245 -1.70 2.14 -1.16
CA LYS A 245 -0.36 1.60 -0.91
C LYS A 245 -0.03 0.58 -2.00
N VAL A 246 0.20 1.10 -3.20
CA VAL A 246 0.35 0.33 -4.43
C VAL A 246 1.75 0.50 -4.99
N VAL A 247 2.38 -0.61 -5.40
CA VAL A 247 3.65 -0.60 -6.12
C VAL A 247 3.53 -1.48 -7.36
N ILE A 248 3.90 -0.93 -8.52
CA ILE A 248 3.95 -1.66 -9.79
C ILE A 248 5.37 -1.59 -10.33
N ILE A 249 5.91 -2.73 -10.76
CA ILE A 249 7.25 -2.82 -11.34
C ILE A 249 7.16 -3.52 -12.69
N ASP A 250 7.65 -2.83 -13.73
CA ASP A 250 7.78 -3.33 -15.10
C ASP A 250 6.50 -3.87 -15.76
N ASP A 251 5.31 -3.52 -15.25
CA ASP A 251 4.02 -4.17 -15.59
C ASP A 251 4.06 -5.71 -15.38
N VAL A 252 4.93 -6.23 -14.50
CA VAL A 252 5.08 -7.67 -14.20
C VAL A 252 4.72 -7.99 -12.75
N TYR A 253 4.97 -7.04 -11.85
CA TYR A 253 4.73 -7.18 -10.42
C TYR A 253 3.78 -6.09 -9.93
N LEU A 254 2.82 -6.48 -9.09
CA LEU A 254 1.86 -5.60 -8.43
C LEU A 254 1.83 -5.92 -6.94
N SER A 255 2.07 -4.93 -6.10
CA SER A 255 1.85 -4.98 -4.65
C SER A 255 0.65 -4.10 -4.31
N VAL A 256 -0.33 -4.64 -3.58
CA VAL A 256 -1.49 -3.89 -3.05
C VAL A 256 -1.73 -4.31 -1.61
N GLY A 257 -1.95 -3.37 -0.71
CA GLY A 257 -2.27 -3.69 0.69
C GLY A 257 -2.35 -2.46 1.57
N SER A 258 -1.98 -2.63 2.83
CA SER A 258 -2.12 -1.60 3.87
C SER A 258 -0.83 -0.87 4.22
N ALA A 259 0.33 -1.41 3.84
CA ALA A 259 1.64 -0.92 4.29
C ALA A 259 2.10 0.33 3.53
N ASN A 260 2.15 1.45 4.25
CA ASN A 260 2.67 2.72 3.76
C ASN A 260 4.18 2.66 3.49
N TRP A 261 4.68 3.59 2.68
CA TRP A 261 6.12 3.80 2.50
C TRP A 261 6.73 4.58 3.68
N ASN A 262 6.88 3.90 4.82
CA ASN A 262 7.53 4.40 6.04
C ASN A 262 8.07 3.23 6.89
N ARG A 263 8.91 3.49 7.89
CA ARG A 263 9.46 2.41 8.75
C ARG A 263 8.40 1.78 9.64
N ARG A 264 7.40 2.58 10.05
CA ARG A 264 6.27 2.13 10.86
C ARG A 264 5.56 0.94 10.22
N SER A 265 5.17 1.03 8.95
CA SER A 265 4.52 -0.05 8.21
C SER A 265 5.50 -1.16 7.80
N MET A 266 6.80 -0.87 7.64
CA MET A 266 7.79 -1.89 7.27
C MET A 266 8.25 -2.78 8.45
N THR A 267 8.13 -2.31 9.70
CA THR A 267 8.72 -3.02 10.86
C THR A 267 7.87 -3.06 12.13
N SER A 268 6.90 -2.14 12.29
CA SER A 268 6.19 -1.96 13.56
C SER A 268 4.72 -2.34 13.48
N ASP A 269 3.93 -1.55 12.76
CA ASP A 269 2.50 -1.75 12.64
C ASP A 269 2.19 -3.09 11.99
N PRO A 270 1.22 -3.84 12.52
CA PRO A 270 0.66 -4.95 11.79
C PRO A 270 0.09 -4.50 10.45
N GLU A 271 0.70 -4.97 9.36
CA GLU A 271 0.36 -4.65 7.97
C GLU A 271 0.25 -5.93 7.13
N LEU A 272 -0.41 -5.85 5.98
CA LEU A 272 -0.58 -6.97 5.06
C LEU A 272 -0.68 -6.47 3.62
N ASN A 273 0.12 -7.06 2.74
CA ASN A 273 0.07 -6.84 1.30
C ASN A 273 -0.15 -8.16 0.55
N ALA A 274 -0.80 -8.06 -0.61
CA ALA A 274 -0.83 -9.09 -1.62
C ALA A 274 0.21 -8.74 -2.70
N GLU A 275 1.20 -9.60 -2.84
CA GLU A 275 2.24 -9.51 -3.86
C GLU A 275 1.85 -10.39 -5.04
N VAL A 276 1.66 -9.80 -6.21
CA VAL A 276 1.09 -10.47 -7.38
C VAL A 276 2.08 -10.46 -8.53
N VAL A 277 2.31 -11.64 -9.09
CA VAL A 277 2.99 -11.83 -10.38
C VAL A 277 2.01 -12.52 -11.32
N ASP A 278 1.76 -11.91 -12.47
CA ASP A 278 0.76 -12.39 -13.41
C ASP A 278 1.38 -13.24 -14.53
N GLU A 279 0.97 -14.50 -14.63
CA GLU A 279 1.38 -15.38 -15.74
C GLU A 279 0.44 -15.28 -16.96
N GLU A 280 -0.69 -14.56 -16.84
CA GLU A 280 -1.44 -14.12 -18.02
C GLU A 280 -0.77 -12.86 -18.59
N THR A 281 -0.21 -13.00 -19.79
CA THR A 281 0.62 -11.94 -20.38
C THR A 281 -0.01 -11.30 -21.61
N VAL A 282 0.35 -10.03 -21.86
CA VAL A 282 0.03 -9.28 -23.08
C VAL A 282 1.30 -8.66 -23.67
N LYS A 283 1.24 -8.27 -24.95
CA LYS A 283 2.30 -7.50 -25.60
C LYS A 283 2.01 -6.01 -25.41
N SER A 284 2.94 -5.28 -24.80
CA SER A 284 2.86 -3.82 -24.72
C SER A 284 3.14 -3.18 -26.09
N PRO A 285 2.77 -1.91 -26.31
CA PRO A 285 3.11 -1.16 -27.53
C PRO A 285 4.62 -1.09 -27.83
N GLU A 286 5.46 -1.32 -26.82
CA GLU A 286 6.93 -1.36 -26.92
C GLU A 286 7.47 -2.73 -27.37
N GLY A 287 6.57 -3.69 -27.65
CA GLY A 287 6.91 -5.06 -28.05
C GLY A 287 7.32 -5.99 -26.89
N VAL A 288 7.31 -5.49 -25.65
CA VAL A 288 7.67 -6.25 -24.44
C VAL A 288 6.48 -7.07 -23.96
N THR A 289 6.73 -8.29 -23.49
CA THR A 289 5.69 -9.13 -22.88
C THR A 289 5.63 -8.84 -21.39
N VAL A 290 4.45 -8.45 -20.90
CA VAL A 290 4.20 -8.01 -19.53
C VAL A 290 2.96 -8.71 -18.97
N GLY A 291 2.75 -8.64 -17.65
CA GLY A 291 1.56 -9.16 -17.00
C GLY A 291 0.32 -8.33 -17.35
N LYS A 292 -0.80 -8.99 -17.59
CA LYS A 292 -2.05 -8.33 -17.97
C LYS A 292 -2.63 -7.49 -16.83
N LEU A 293 -2.68 -8.07 -15.62
CA LEU A 293 -3.24 -7.43 -14.43
C LEU A 293 -2.41 -6.23 -13.96
N PRO A 294 -1.07 -6.31 -13.75
CA PRO A 294 -0.30 -5.13 -13.36
C PRO A 294 -0.36 -4.00 -14.40
N ARG A 295 -0.34 -4.35 -15.70
CA ARG A 295 -0.52 -3.36 -16.77
C ARG A 295 -1.89 -2.68 -16.74
N ASP A 296 -2.97 -3.45 -16.68
CA ASP A 296 -4.34 -2.91 -16.61
C ASP A 296 -4.49 -1.98 -15.41
N TYR A 297 -3.98 -2.41 -14.25
CA TYR A 297 -4.00 -1.61 -13.02
C TYR A 297 -3.26 -0.28 -13.23
N ARG A 298 -2.03 -0.30 -13.76
CA ARG A 298 -1.26 0.92 -14.04
C ARG A 298 -2.01 1.86 -15.00
N ILE A 299 -2.58 1.33 -16.10
CA ILE A 299 -3.31 2.14 -17.07
C ILE A 299 -4.50 2.82 -16.39
N ARG A 300 -5.27 2.10 -15.58
CA ARG A 300 -6.41 2.68 -14.84
C ARG A 300 -6.00 3.76 -13.85
N LYS A 301 -4.86 3.61 -13.17
CA LYS A 301 -4.30 4.68 -12.33
C LYS A 301 -3.88 5.90 -13.15
N PHE A 302 -3.41 5.69 -14.38
CA PHE A 302 -3.10 6.81 -15.28
C PHE A 302 -4.38 7.45 -15.84
N VAL A 303 -5.44 6.69 -16.11
CA VAL A 303 -6.77 7.22 -16.48
C VAL A 303 -7.26 8.17 -15.38
N GLU A 304 -7.24 7.73 -14.12
CA GLU A 304 -7.68 8.54 -12.96
C GLU A 304 -6.93 9.88 -12.86
N MET A 305 -5.62 9.86 -13.06
CA MET A 305 -4.77 11.05 -12.89
C MET A 305 -4.73 11.97 -14.10
N THR A 306 -4.90 11.44 -15.31
CA THR A 306 -4.78 12.21 -16.56
C THR A 306 -6.11 12.62 -17.16
N GLY A 307 -7.20 11.90 -16.85
CA GLY A 307 -8.50 12.06 -17.52
C GLY A 307 -8.55 11.51 -18.95
N LEU A 308 -7.45 10.95 -19.47
CA LEU A 308 -7.43 10.28 -20.77
C LEU A 308 -8.17 8.94 -20.71
N SER A 309 -8.69 8.50 -21.86
CA SER A 309 -9.36 7.19 -21.93
C SER A 309 -8.37 6.03 -21.79
N TYR A 310 -8.90 4.88 -21.39
CA TYR A 310 -8.11 3.65 -21.29
C TYR A 310 -7.46 3.29 -22.62
N ASP A 311 -8.21 3.35 -23.73
CA ASP A 311 -7.75 2.95 -25.06
C ASP A 311 -6.61 3.86 -25.56
N GLU A 312 -6.68 5.17 -25.28
CA GLU A 312 -5.60 6.11 -25.59
C GLU A 312 -4.32 5.75 -24.83
N LEU A 313 -4.42 5.47 -23.53
CA LEU A 313 -3.26 5.12 -22.70
C LEU A 313 -2.72 3.71 -22.96
N ASP A 314 -3.56 2.75 -23.33
CA ASP A 314 -3.12 1.40 -23.68
C ASP A 314 -2.39 1.35 -25.02
N ALA A 315 -2.77 2.21 -25.97
CA ALA A 315 -2.08 2.35 -27.25
C ALA A 315 -0.68 2.98 -27.15
N MET A 316 -0.38 3.66 -26.03
CA MET A 316 0.90 4.33 -25.80
C MET A 316 1.98 3.40 -25.25
N THR A 317 3.23 3.65 -25.66
CA THR A 317 4.40 3.15 -24.91
C THR A 317 4.37 3.68 -23.47
N PHE A 318 5.04 3.02 -22.54
CA PHE A 318 5.09 3.47 -21.15
C PHE A 318 5.61 4.91 -21.03
N ILE A 319 6.63 5.29 -21.82
CA ILE A 319 7.20 6.64 -21.75
C ILE A 319 6.25 7.70 -22.30
N GLU A 320 5.50 7.41 -23.36
CA GLU A 320 4.46 8.30 -23.87
C GLU A 320 3.35 8.48 -22.82
N ALA A 321 2.84 7.39 -22.26
CA ALA A 321 1.81 7.43 -21.21
C ALA A 321 2.31 8.17 -19.95
N ALA A 322 3.55 7.93 -19.52
CA ALA A 322 4.17 8.63 -18.40
C ALA A 322 4.36 10.13 -18.68
N SER A 323 4.53 10.53 -19.94
CA SER A 323 4.65 11.93 -20.33
C SER A 323 3.31 12.66 -20.24
N GLN A 324 2.18 11.95 -20.39
CA GLN A 324 0.85 12.51 -20.19
C GLN A 324 0.62 12.98 -18.76
N LEU A 325 1.28 12.36 -17.76
CA LEU A 325 1.20 12.84 -16.37
C LEU A 325 1.77 14.24 -16.20
N ALA A 326 2.85 14.57 -16.91
CA ALA A 326 3.41 15.92 -16.87
C ALA A 326 2.49 16.95 -17.56
N LEU A 327 1.79 16.55 -18.62
CA LEU A 327 0.79 17.39 -19.30
C LEU A 327 -0.43 17.60 -18.41
N ALA A 328 -0.95 16.53 -17.79
CA ALA A 328 -2.03 16.61 -16.83
C ALA A 328 -1.67 17.51 -15.65
N ALA A 329 -0.47 17.38 -15.09
CA ALA A 329 -0.01 18.24 -13.99
C ALA A 329 0.08 19.73 -14.34
N ALA A 330 0.19 20.08 -15.63
CA ALA A 330 0.19 21.46 -16.11
C ALA A 330 -1.19 21.96 -16.55
N ASP A 331 -2.14 21.06 -16.80
CA ASP A 331 -3.52 21.38 -17.20
C ASP A 331 -4.37 21.69 -15.96
N GLU A 332 -4.94 22.89 -15.87
CA GLU A 332 -5.81 23.31 -14.77
C GLU A 332 -7.03 22.40 -14.55
N SER A 333 -7.53 21.76 -15.60
CA SER A 333 -8.72 20.91 -15.54
C SER A 333 -8.48 19.54 -14.87
N SER A 334 -7.25 19.03 -14.88
CA SER A 334 -6.89 17.74 -14.28
C SER A 334 -6.97 17.76 -12.74
N ILE A 335 -6.82 16.59 -12.10
CA ILE A 335 -6.65 16.50 -10.64
C ILE A 335 -5.18 16.54 -10.19
N LEU A 336 -4.23 16.35 -11.11
CA LEU A 336 -2.83 16.10 -10.79
C LEU A 336 -2.02 17.40 -10.70
N GLU A 337 -1.01 17.44 -9.84
CA GLU A 337 0.00 18.51 -9.78
C GLU A 337 1.39 17.92 -9.48
N ASN A 338 2.46 18.66 -9.82
CA ASN A 338 3.81 18.26 -9.40
C ASN A 338 3.95 18.40 -7.89
N LEU A 339 4.54 17.41 -7.22
CA LEU A 339 4.83 17.51 -5.80
C LEU A 339 6.19 18.18 -5.57
N ASP A 340 6.15 19.49 -5.43
CA ASP A 340 7.31 20.30 -5.09
C ASP A 340 7.67 20.16 -3.61
N ILE A 341 8.93 19.81 -3.36
CA ILE A 341 9.45 19.53 -2.01
C ILE A 341 10.71 20.36 -1.84
N GLN A 342 10.71 21.19 -0.80
CA GLN A 342 11.78 22.15 -0.53
C GLN A 342 12.45 21.84 0.81
N GLU A 343 13.72 22.21 0.92
CA GLU A 343 14.41 22.23 2.20
C GLU A 343 13.86 23.38 3.05
N HIS A 344 13.65 23.12 4.34
CA HIS A 344 13.30 24.16 5.28
C HIS A 344 14.37 24.34 6.35
N ALA A 345 14.68 25.61 6.68
CA ALA A 345 15.68 25.96 7.68
C ALA A 345 15.43 25.30 9.04
N TYR A 346 14.19 24.95 9.39
CA TYR A 346 13.86 24.31 10.68
C TYR A 346 14.07 22.78 10.71
N PHE A 347 14.50 22.14 9.62
CA PHE A 347 14.71 20.68 9.60
C PHE A 347 15.76 20.19 10.62
N PHE A 348 16.68 21.05 11.07
CA PHE A 348 17.60 20.72 12.17
C PHE A 348 16.88 20.42 13.49
N ALA A 349 15.68 20.97 13.70
CA ALA A 349 14.89 20.77 14.92
C ALA A 349 14.14 19.41 14.94
N ILE A 350 13.95 18.78 13.77
CA ILE A 350 13.33 17.46 13.66
C ILE A 350 14.43 16.40 13.84
N THR A 351 14.67 15.99 15.09
CA THR A 351 15.75 15.08 15.46
C THR A 351 15.40 13.61 15.25
N ASP A 352 16.39 12.72 15.33
CA ASP A 352 16.17 11.26 15.33
C ASP A 352 15.28 10.80 16.50
N THR A 353 15.28 11.52 17.62
CA THR A 353 14.37 11.24 18.74
C THR A 353 12.92 11.43 18.32
N VAL A 354 12.62 12.47 17.53
CA VAL A 354 11.28 12.69 16.96
C VAL A 354 10.91 11.53 16.04
N ARG A 355 11.83 11.12 15.16
CA ARG A 355 11.60 10.00 14.24
C ARG A 355 11.29 8.70 14.96
N LYS A 356 12.04 8.37 16.02
CA LYS A 356 11.82 7.14 16.81
C LYS A 356 10.42 7.06 17.43
N ILE A 357 9.75 8.19 17.60
CA ILE A 357 8.38 8.27 18.13
C ILE A 357 7.36 8.14 16.99
N SER A 358 7.57 8.84 15.87
CA SER A 358 6.59 8.97 14.78
C SER A 358 6.72 7.95 13.66
N ASP A 359 7.93 7.47 13.41
CA ASP A 359 8.29 6.47 12.40
C ASP A 359 9.35 5.51 12.97
N PRO A 360 8.99 4.73 14.02
CA PRO A 360 9.92 3.82 14.68
C PRO A 360 10.43 2.75 13.72
N GLN A 361 11.62 2.22 14.03
CA GLN A 361 12.14 1.02 13.39
C GLN A 361 12.32 -0.06 14.45
N ASP A 362 11.43 -1.05 14.43
CA ASP A 362 11.55 -2.20 15.32
C ASP A 362 12.60 -3.16 14.80
N THR A 363 13.57 -3.49 15.65
CA THR A 363 14.64 -4.44 15.35
C THR A 363 14.84 -5.36 16.53
N CYS A 364 15.07 -6.64 16.25
CA CYS A 364 15.33 -7.65 17.27
C CYS A 364 16.49 -8.54 16.81
N THR A 365 17.38 -8.86 17.74
CA THR A 365 18.45 -9.82 17.53
C THR A 365 18.03 -11.18 18.08
N TYR A 366 18.15 -12.22 17.27
CA TYR A 366 17.91 -13.59 17.68
C TYR A 366 19.21 -14.37 17.59
N SER A 367 19.56 -15.14 18.62
CA SER A 367 20.66 -16.09 18.50
C SER A 367 20.25 -17.19 17.52
N SER A 368 21.11 -17.51 16.56
CA SER A 368 20.95 -18.69 15.70
C SER A 368 20.96 -19.92 16.60
N ARG A 369 19.85 -20.67 16.62
CA ARG A 369 19.81 -22.04 17.13
C ARG A 369 19.84 -22.99 15.95
#